data_AF-A0A1W6ZDD1-F1
#
_entry.id   AF-A0A1W6ZDD1-F1
#
_cell.length_a   1.000
_cell.length_b   1.000
_cell.length_c   1.000
_cell.angle_alpha   90.00
_cell.angle_beta   90.00
_cell.angle_gamma   90.00
#
_symmetry.space_group_name_H-M   'P 1'
#
loop_
_entity.id
_entity.type
_entity.pdbx_description
1 polymer ?
#
loop_
_entity_poly.entity_id
_entity_poly.type
_entity_poly.pdbx_seq_one_letter_code
_entity_poly.pdbx_strand_id
1 'polypeptide(L)'
;MPATAYLNLIATHLNAPYGAVVRPQDVAAAFRTGNLDSVFASDLAKELLATMFVELSPEIVGRACFEAGVRLEEAQALYEHVRKEWDGPRSLTWEEALEGVL
;
A
#
# COMPACT_ATOMS: atom_id res chain seq x y z
N MET A 1 15.10 -11.37 9.80
CA MET A 1 14.01 -10.86 8.92
C MET A 1 13.91 -9.37 9.17
N PRO A 2 13.69 -8.52 8.15
CA PRO A 2 13.35 -7.13 8.43
C PRO A 2 12.17 -7.08 9.41
N ALA A 3 12.20 -6.13 10.33
CA ALA A 3 11.04 -5.87 11.19
C ALA A 3 9.82 -5.60 10.27
N THR A 4 8.63 -6.04 10.64
CA THR A 4 7.39 -5.82 9.88
C THR A 4 6.56 -4.71 10.53
N ALA A 5 7.23 -3.75 11.18
CA ALA A 5 6.56 -2.77 12.03
C ALA A 5 5.65 -1.85 11.22
N TYR A 6 6.10 -1.39 10.05
CA TYR A 6 5.32 -0.54 9.17
C TYR A 6 4.25 -1.32 8.41
N LEU A 7 4.52 -2.55 7.98
CA LEU A 7 3.48 -3.42 7.41
C LEU A 7 2.34 -3.69 8.41
N ASN A 8 2.68 -3.90 9.69
CA ASN A 8 1.68 -4.03 10.75
C ASN A 8 0.94 -2.71 11.02
N LEU A 9 1.65 -1.58 11.00
CA LEU A 9 1.05 -0.27 11.20
C LEU A 9 0.00 0.02 10.12
N ILE A 10 0.34 -0.20 8.84
CA ILE A 10 -0.58 -0.01 7.72
C ILE A 10 -1.80 -0.91 7.89
N ALA A 11 -1.60 -2.22 8.09
CA ALA A 11 -2.71 -3.16 8.28
C ALA A 11 -3.60 -2.76 9.46
N THR A 12 -3.01 -2.33 10.59
CA THR A 12 -3.76 -1.88 11.77
C THR A 12 -4.56 -0.61 11.48
N HIS A 13 -3.98 0.35 10.76
CA HIS A 13 -4.64 1.60 10.38
C HIS A 13 -5.86 1.33 9.50
N LEU A 14 -5.67 0.59 8.40
CA LEU A 14 -6.74 0.25 7.46
C LEU A 14 -7.87 -0.55 8.11
N ASN A 15 -7.53 -1.35 9.13
CA ASN A 15 -8.50 -2.14 9.89
C ASN A 15 -9.27 -1.35 10.96
N ALA A 16 -8.87 -0.12 11.30
CA ALA A 16 -9.41 0.59 12.47
C ALA A 16 -10.95 0.70 12.49
N PRO A 17 -11.64 0.94 11.36
CA PRO A 17 -13.11 0.96 11.32
C PRO A 17 -13.76 -0.42 11.12
N TYR A 18 -13.01 -1.41 10.65
CA TYR A 18 -13.56 -2.63 10.02
C TYR A 18 -13.21 -3.92 10.76
N GLY A 19 -12.33 -3.88 11.77
CA GLY A 19 -11.79 -5.07 12.41
C GLY A 19 -10.71 -5.73 11.55
N ALA A 20 -10.33 -6.97 11.87
CA ALA A 20 -9.16 -7.64 11.28
C ALA A 20 -9.42 -8.15 9.85
N VAL A 21 -9.44 -7.26 8.86
CA VAL A 21 -9.69 -7.56 7.45
C VAL A 21 -8.38 -7.68 6.65
N VAL A 22 -7.52 -6.68 6.76
CA VAL A 22 -6.20 -6.62 6.09
C VAL A 22 -5.14 -7.22 6.99
N ARG A 23 -4.34 -8.15 6.48
CA ARG A 23 -3.16 -8.67 7.19
C ARG A 23 -1.88 -7.98 6.67
N PRO A 24 -0.81 -7.90 7.47
CA PRO A 24 0.48 -7.37 7.01
C PRO A 24 1.03 -8.08 5.76
N GLN A 25 0.71 -9.37 5.59
CA GLN A 25 1.09 -10.14 4.41
C GLN A 25 0.36 -9.67 3.14
N ASP A 26 -0.88 -9.18 3.27
CA ASP A 26 -1.66 -8.66 2.15
C ASP A 26 -1.08 -7.32 1.69
N VAL A 27 -0.67 -6.46 2.63
CA VAL A 27 0.07 -5.22 2.36
C VAL A 27 1.39 -5.52 1.63
N ALA A 28 2.18 -6.46 2.15
CA ALA A 28 3.45 -6.85 1.52
C ALA A 28 3.24 -7.48 0.14
N ALA A 29 2.17 -8.26 -0.05
CA ALA A 29 1.82 -8.84 -1.34
C ALA A 29 1.48 -7.75 -2.35
N ALA A 30 0.63 -6.78 -1.99
CA ALA A 30 0.26 -5.67 -2.86
C ALA A 30 1.48 -4.87 -3.33
N PHE A 31 2.42 -4.58 -2.42
CA PHE A 31 3.68 -3.93 -2.80
C PHE A 31 4.53 -4.77 -3.74
N ARG A 32 4.66 -6.08 -3.51
CA ARG A 32 5.47 -6.98 -4.37
C ARG A 32 4.88 -7.19 -5.75
N THR A 33 3.55 -7.22 -5.86
CA THR A 33 2.86 -7.41 -7.14
C THR A 33 2.73 -6.11 -7.91
N GLY A 34 2.77 -4.95 -7.23
CA GLY A 34 2.48 -3.66 -7.85
C GLY A 34 1.03 -3.55 -8.35
N ASN A 35 0.13 -4.42 -7.89
CA ASN A 35 -1.29 -4.46 -8.26
C ASN A 35 -2.12 -5.23 -7.23
N LEU A 36 -3.44 -4.98 -7.18
CA LEU A 36 -4.35 -5.62 -6.23
C LEU A 36 -5.02 -6.87 -6.80
N ASP A 37 -5.09 -7.01 -8.13
CA ASP A 37 -5.72 -8.16 -8.78
C ASP A 37 -5.04 -9.48 -8.42
N SER A 38 -3.71 -9.45 -8.33
CA SER A 38 -2.88 -10.61 -8.01
C SER A 38 -2.80 -10.91 -6.50
N VAL A 39 -3.36 -10.06 -5.64
CA VAL A 39 -3.35 -10.26 -4.19
C VAL A 39 -4.44 -11.26 -3.81
N PHE A 40 -4.05 -12.31 -3.11
CA PHE A 40 -4.99 -13.29 -2.57
C PHE A 40 -5.59 -12.79 -1.25
N ALA A 41 -6.55 -11.88 -1.35
CA ALA A 41 -7.30 -11.29 -0.25
C ALA A 41 -8.77 -11.09 -0.64
N SER A 42 -9.65 -10.84 0.33
CA SER A 42 -11.06 -10.53 0.06
C SER A 42 -11.21 -9.20 -0.69
N ASP A 43 -12.35 -9.00 -1.35
CA ASP A 43 -12.64 -7.75 -2.06
C ASP A 43 -12.56 -6.54 -1.12
N LEU A 44 -13.15 -6.64 0.07
CA LEU A 44 -13.04 -5.59 1.09
C LEU A 44 -11.58 -5.31 1.48
N ALA A 45 -10.73 -6.33 1.61
CA ALA A 45 -9.31 -6.10 1.93
C ALA A 45 -8.59 -5.35 0.80
N LYS A 46 -8.93 -5.64 -0.46
CA LYS A 46 -8.38 -4.94 -1.63
C LYS A 46 -8.87 -3.49 -1.69
N GLU A 47 -10.16 -3.25 -1.43
CA GLU A 47 -10.73 -1.90 -1.32
C GLU A 47 -9.99 -1.07 -0.26
N LEU A 48 -9.72 -1.65 0.91
CA LEU A 48 -8.94 -0.98 1.97
C LEU A 48 -7.48 -0.75 1.56
N LEU A 49 -6.84 -1.71 0.89
CA LEU A 49 -5.48 -1.51 0.36
C LEU A 49 -5.42 -0.39 -0.69
N ALA A 50 -6.50 -0.17 -1.44
CA ALA A 50 -6.59 0.90 -2.43
C ALA A 50 -6.60 2.31 -1.79
N THR A 51 -7.05 2.46 -0.55
CA THR A 51 -7.05 3.78 0.14
C THR A 51 -5.69 4.15 0.75
N MET A 52 -4.77 3.19 0.84
CA MET A 52 -3.50 3.29 1.55
C MET A 52 -2.70 4.57 1.24
N PHE A 53 -2.58 4.97 -0.03
CA PHE A 53 -1.78 6.13 -0.44
C PHE A 53 -2.39 7.48 -0.03
N VAL A 54 -3.69 7.50 0.26
CA VAL A 54 -4.42 8.72 0.66
C VAL A 54 -4.44 8.82 2.18
N GLU A 55 -4.51 7.68 2.86
CA GLU A 55 -4.57 7.63 4.33
C GLU A 55 -3.20 7.73 4.99
N LEU A 56 -2.12 7.34 4.31
CA LEU A 56 -0.80 7.17 4.90
C LEU A 56 0.23 8.11 4.27
N SER A 57 1.18 8.57 5.09
CA SER A 57 2.25 9.43 4.61
C SER A 57 3.24 8.65 3.72
N PRO A 58 3.89 9.32 2.75
CA PRO A 58 4.87 8.69 1.87
C PRO A 58 6.01 8.00 2.62
N GLU A 59 6.42 8.53 3.79
CA GLU A 59 7.46 7.92 4.61
C GLU A 59 7.02 6.56 5.19
N ILE A 60 5.76 6.44 5.63
CA ILE A 60 5.20 5.17 6.13
C ILE A 60 5.17 4.15 5.00
N VAL A 61 4.67 4.55 3.84
CA VAL A 61 4.62 3.70 2.63
C VAL A 61 6.02 3.26 2.23
N GLY A 62 6.98 4.18 2.14
CA GLY A 62 8.37 3.88 1.77
C GLY A 62 9.07 2.94 2.75
N ARG A 63 8.84 3.10 4.06
CA ARG A 63 9.34 2.15 5.07
C ARG A 63 8.72 0.77 4.92
N ALA A 64 7.40 0.70 4.68
CA ALA A 64 6.72 -0.58 4.43
C ALA A 64 7.20 -1.27 3.15
N CYS A 65 7.54 -0.52 2.09
CA CYS A 65 8.16 -1.05 0.88
C CYS A 65 9.49 -1.73 1.18
N PHE A 66 10.35 -1.05 1.96
CA PHE A 66 11.61 -1.62 2.41
C PHE A 66 11.40 -2.91 3.23
N GLU A 67 10.43 -2.93 4.15
CA GLU A 67 10.09 -4.14 4.91
C GLU A 67 9.53 -5.27 4.02
N ALA A 68 8.79 -4.94 2.97
CA ALA A 68 8.28 -5.89 1.98
C ALA A 68 9.38 -6.43 1.05
N GLY A 69 10.56 -5.80 1.04
CA GLY A 69 11.70 -6.17 0.20
C GLY A 69 11.57 -5.67 -1.25
N VAL A 70 10.86 -4.56 -1.46
CA VAL A 70 10.66 -3.95 -2.78
C VAL A 70 11.21 -2.53 -2.80
N ARG A 71 11.28 -1.92 -3.98
CA ARG A 71 11.67 -0.53 -4.17
C ARG A 71 10.42 0.35 -4.31
N LEU A 72 10.63 1.66 -4.47
CA LEU A 72 9.53 2.61 -4.59
C LEU A 72 8.80 2.48 -5.94
N GLU A 73 9.47 1.96 -6.97
CA GLU A 73 8.90 1.71 -8.28
C GLU A 73 7.74 0.70 -8.22
N GLU A 74 7.85 -0.35 -7.42
CA GLU A 74 6.76 -1.32 -7.26
C GLU A 74 5.58 -0.72 -6.46
N ALA A 75 5.85 0.18 -5.52
CA ALA A 75 4.82 0.94 -4.82
C ALA A 75 4.14 1.96 -5.75
N GLN A 76 4.91 2.61 -6.61
CA GLN A 76 4.38 3.52 -7.63
C GLN A 76 3.52 2.76 -8.64
N ALA A 77 3.92 1.56 -9.05
CA ALA A 77 3.09 0.69 -9.89
C ALA A 77 1.76 0.35 -9.21
N LEU A 78 1.79 0.03 -7.90
CA LEU A 78 0.57 -0.19 -7.12
C LEU A 78 -0.32 1.05 -7.07
N TYR A 79 0.25 2.23 -6.81
CA TYR A 79 -0.48 3.51 -6.82
C TYR A 79 -1.17 3.76 -8.17
N GLU A 80 -0.44 3.59 -9.27
CA GLU A 80 -1.00 3.77 -10.60
C GLU A 80 -2.09 2.74 -10.93
N HIS A 81 -1.90 1.49 -10.53
CA HIS A 81 -2.90 0.44 -10.72
C HIS A 81 -4.19 0.77 -9.96
N VAL A 82 -4.07 1.17 -8.69
CA VAL A 82 -5.21 1.62 -7.87
C VAL A 82 -5.94 2.79 -8.53
N ARG A 83 -5.19 3.76 -9.06
CA ARG A 83 -5.78 4.91 -9.75
C ARG A 83 -6.52 4.56 -11.04
N LYS A 84 -6.02 3.58 -11.79
CA LYS A 84 -6.57 3.21 -13.11
C LYS A 84 -7.73 2.22 -13.00
N GLU A 85 -7.56 1.21 -12.15
CA GLU A 85 -8.47 0.04 -12.10
C GLU A 85 -9.43 0.06 -10.91
N TRP A 86 -9.11 0.82 -9.85
CA TRP A 86 -9.91 0.87 -8.61
C TRP A 86 -10.52 2.26 -8.34
N ASP A 87 -10.48 3.16 -9.33
CA ASP A 87 -10.95 4.56 -9.24
C ASP A 87 -10.40 5.30 -7.99
N GLY A 88 -9.17 4.94 -7.59
CA GLY A 88 -8.53 5.51 -6.41
C GLY A 88 -8.26 7.00 -6.59
N PRO A 89 -8.50 7.85 -5.57
CA PRO A 89 -8.23 9.27 -5.68
C PRO A 89 -6.73 9.57 -5.77
N ARG A 90 -6.39 10.78 -6.23
CA ARG A 90 -5.01 11.25 -6.21
C ARG A 90 -4.52 11.43 -4.78
N SER A 91 -3.29 11.00 -4.53
CA SER A 91 -2.52 11.40 -3.36
C SER A 91 -1.46 12.39 -3.80
N LEU A 92 -1.74 13.69 -3.64
CA LEU A 92 -0.78 14.74 -4.00
C LEU A 92 0.50 14.63 -3.17
N THR A 93 0.38 14.26 -1.89
CA THR A 93 1.52 14.05 -1.00
C THR A 93 2.42 12.91 -1.47
N TRP A 94 1.85 11.81 -1.97
CA TRP A 94 2.61 10.72 -2.57
C TRP A 94 3.31 11.16 -3.87
N GLU A 95 2.58 11.83 -4.76
CA GLU A 95 3.10 12.27 -6.05
C GLU A 95 4.24 13.28 -5.88
N GLU A 96 4.09 14.26 -4.98
CA GLU A 96 5.13 15.25 -4.65
C GLU A 96 6.36 14.59 -4.00
N ALA A 97 6.17 13.60 -3.13
CA ALA A 97 7.28 12.92 -2.47
C ALA A 97 8.14 12.07 -3.43
N LEU A 98 7.58 11.66 -4.57
CA LEU A 98 8.30 10.93 -5.60
C LEU A 98 8.90 11.83 -6.68
N GLU A 99 8.53 13.11 -6.72
CA GLU A 99 9.08 14.06 -7.69
C GLU A 99 10.61 14.16 -7.52
N GLY A 100 11.35 13.83 -8.58
CA GLY A 100 12.82 13.83 -8.56
C GLY A 100 13.47 12.62 -7.85
N VAL A 101 12.67 11.67 -7.36
CA VAL A 101 13.13 10.38 -6.82
C VAL A 101 12.99 9.26 -7.86
N LEU A 102 11.90 9.27 -8.63
CA LEU A 102 11.58 8.31 -9.70
C LEU A 102 11.52 8.98 -11.09
#